data_AF-A8NV79-F1
#
_entry.id   AF-A8NV79-F1
#
_cell.length_a   1.000
_cell.length_b   1.000
_cell.length_c   1.000
_cell.angle_alpha   90.00
_cell.angle_beta   90.00
_cell.angle_gamma   90.00
#
_symmetry.space_group_name_H-M   'P 1'
#
loop_
_entity.id
_entity.type
_entity.pdbx_description
1 polymer ?
#
loop_
_entity_poly.entity_id
_entity_poly.type
_entity_poly.pdbx_seq_one_letter_code
_entity_poly.pdbx_strand_id
1 'polypeptide(L)'
;MSSHIIASFQPAKERLVSLLKEANQLEIKPPEPSMTIDEKEDFYVIRKRVLEDKLRRIQLCVTTLESINDKWFTYTQQIVTMKRREEEEEKYKTVTEGDQEYFNYYTKERKR
;
A
#
# COMPACT_ATOMS: atom_id res chain seq x y z
N MET A 1 -1.58 2.18 -12.90
CA MET A 1 -1.80 1.98 -11.45
C MET A 1 -0.51 1.69 -10.69
N SER A 2 0.34 0.73 -11.11
CA SER A 2 1.58 0.41 -10.37
C SER A 2 2.52 1.62 -10.20
N SER A 3 2.67 2.47 -11.21
CA SER A 3 3.48 3.69 -11.16
C SER A 3 2.97 4.71 -10.13
N HIS A 4 1.67 4.76 -9.85
CA HIS A 4 1.10 5.64 -8.80
C HIS A 4 1.31 5.07 -7.38
N ILE A 5 1.28 3.74 -7.23
CA ILE A 5 1.59 3.08 -5.95
C ILE A 5 3.07 3.31 -5.59
N ILE A 6 3.97 3.12 -6.55
CA ILE A 6 5.41 3.36 -6.35
C ILE A 6 5.69 4.84 -6.05
N ALA A 7 5.07 5.76 -6.81
CA ALA A 7 5.25 7.20 -6.62
C ALA A 7 4.76 7.70 -5.25
N SER A 8 3.77 7.04 -4.64
CA SER A 8 3.26 7.41 -3.32
C SER A 8 3.97 6.70 -2.16
N PHE A 9 4.53 5.50 -2.39
CA PHE A 9 5.23 4.71 -1.37
C PHE A 9 6.52 5.38 -0.89
N GLN A 10 7.39 5.77 -1.83
CA GLN A 10 8.72 6.27 -1.50
C GLN A 10 8.69 7.54 -0.61
N PRO A 11 7.87 8.56 -0.91
CA PRO A 11 7.74 9.74 -0.04
C PRO A 11 7.19 9.41 1.34
N ALA A 12 6.22 8.50 1.44
CA ALA A 12 5.63 8.11 2.72
C ALA A 12 6.66 7.38 3.61
N LYS A 13 7.48 6.50 3.02
CA LYS A 13 8.57 5.81 3.70
C LYS A 13 9.64 6.78 4.20
N GLU A 14 10.11 7.69 3.35
CA GLU A 14 11.14 8.67 3.72
C GLU A 14 10.65 9.58 4.85
N ARG A 15 9.39 10.02 4.78
CA ARG A 15 8.76 10.81 5.83
C ARG A 15 8.70 10.07 7.17
N LEU A 16 8.31 8.79 7.17
CA LEU A 16 8.28 7.97 8.38
C LEU A 16 9.69 7.82 8.98
N VAL A 17 10.69 7.52 8.15
CA VAL A 17 12.08 7.38 8.61
C VAL A 17 12.59 8.68 9.24
N SER A 18 12.29 9.83 8.63
CA SER A 18 12.64 11.14 9.21
C SER A 18 12.01 11.33 10.58
N LEU A 19 10.71 11.07 10.72
CA LEU A 19 9.99 11.22 11.98
C LEU A 19 10.50 10.28 13.07
N LEU A 20 10.87 9.04 12.72
CA LEU A 20 11.45 8.09 13.67
C LEU A 20 12.84 8.53 14.14
N LYS A 21 13.66 9.10 13.25
CA LYS A 21 14.94 9.70 13.64
C LYS A 21 14.74 10.88 14.59
N GLU A 22 13.81 11.78 14.29
CA GLU A 22 13.46 12.89 15.17
C GLU A 22 12.96 12.42 16.54
N ALA A 23 12.16 11.35 16.58
CA ALA A 23 11.67 10.77 17.82
C ALA A 23 12.79 10.11 18.63
N ASN A 24 13.72 9.42 17.96
CA ASN A 24 14.85 8.78 18.62
C ASN A 24 15.87 9.79 19.18
N GLN A 25 15.94 10.99 18.61
CA GLN A 25 16.76 12.11 19.10
C GLN A 25 16.07 12.92 20.21
N LEU A 26 14.83 12.58 20.56
CA LEU A 26 14.06 13.34 21.52
C LEU A 26 14.57 13.06 22.96
N GLU A 27 15.30 14.02 23.51
CA GLU A 27 15.64 14.00 24.93
C GLU A 27 14.50 14.59 25.78
N ILE A 28 13.95 13.76 26.68
CA ILE A 28 13.00 14.20 27.70
C ILE A 28 13.81 14.56 28.95
N LYS A 29 14.15 15.84 29.07
CA LYS A 29 14.78 16.38 30.28
C LYS A 29 13.71 16.67 31.33
N PRO A 30 13.97 16.41 32.61
CA PRO A 30 13.09 16.84 33.69
C PRO A 30 13.05 18.38 33.78
N PRO A 31 11.99 18.96 34.38
CA PRO A 31 11.94 20.39 34.67
C PRO A 31 13.03 20.78 35.68
N GLU A 32 13.42 22.05 35.69
CA GLU A 32 14.46 22.52 36.61
C GLU A 32 13.99 22.41 38.08
N PRO A 33 14.89 22.07 39.01
CA PRO A 33 14.53 21.95 40.43
C PRO A 33 13.95 23.25 41.02
N SER A 34 14.43 24.39 40.53
CA SER A 34 14.05 25.75 40.91
C SER A 34 12.63 26.15 40.48
N MET A 35 12.02 25.44 39.52
CA MET A 35 10.67 25.75 39.04
C MET A 35 9.63 25.55 40.15
N THR A 36 8.66 26.45 40.20
CA THR A 36 7.45 26.35 41.03
C THR A 36 6.56 25.18 40.57
N ILE A 37 5.52 24.88 41.35
CA ILE A 37 4.59 23.79 41.04
C ILE A 37 3.82 24.09 39.75
N ASP A 38 3.29 25.30 39.60
CA ASP A 38 2.51 25.72 38.43
C ASP A 38 3.37 25.69 37.15
N GLU A 39 4.62 26.17 37.22
CA GLU A 39 5.56 26.11 36.10
C GLU A 39 5.90 24.67 35.70
N LYS A 40 6.01 23.75 36.68
CA LYS A 40 6.21 22.33 36.42
C LYS A 40 4.98 21.70 35.74
N GLU A 41 3.78 22.09 36.15
CA GLU A 41 2.54 21.62 35.51
C GLU A 41 2.49 22.06 34.04
N ASP A 42 2.68 23.34 33.77
CA ASP A 42 2.73 23.89 32.41
C ASP A 42 3.81 23.21 31.57
N PHE A 43 5.00 22.99 32.15
CA PHE A 43 6.08 22.24 31.50
C PHE A 43 5.61 20.86 31.03
N TYR A 44 4.96 20.08 31.90
CA TYR A 44 4.47 18.75 31.54
C TYR A 44 3.32 18.78 30.55
N VAL A 45 2.40 19.75 30.64
CA VAL A 45 1.30 19.92 29.68
C VAL A 45 1.84 20.21 28.28
N ILE A 46 2.78 21.14 28.16
CA ILE A 46 3.41 21.48 26.88
C ILE A 46 4.16 20.28 26.32
N ARG A 47 4.94 19.58 27.15
CA ARG A 47 5.69 18.40 26.74
C ARG A 47 4.78 17.28 26.26
N LYS A 48 3.69 17.01 26.97
CA LYS A 48 2.68 16.03 26.57
C LYS A 48 2.11 16.35 25.19
N ARG A 49 1.74 17.61 24.93
CA ARG A 49 1.23 18.03 23.61
C ARG A 49 2.24 17.81 22.49
N VAL A 50 3.52 18.10 22.72
CA VAL A 50 4.58 17.87 21.72
C VAL A 50 4.75 16.37 21.41
N LEU A 51 4.69 15.52 22.43
CA LEU A 51 4.78 14.07 22.26
C LEU A 51 3.56 13.52 21.50
N GLU A 52 2.36 13.98 21.85
CA GLU A 52 1.11 13.60 21.17
C GLU A 52 1.12 14.02 19.69
N ASP A 53 1.60 15.21 19.35
CA ASP A 53 1.73 15.66 17.96
C ASP A 53 2.70 14.78 17.16
N LYS A 54 3.89 14.50 17.73
CA LYS A 54 4.87 13.61 17.09
C LYS A 54 4.30 12.21 16.87
N LEU A 55 3.61 11.66 17.86
CA LEU A 55 2.95 10.36 17.75
C LEU A 55 1.89 10.35 16.63
N ARG A 56 1.03 11.36 16.58
CA ARG A 56 0.01 11.50 15.52
C ARG A 56 0.62 11.55 14.13
N ARG A 57 1.73 12.29 13.96
CA ARG A 57 2.43 12.39 12.66
C ARG A 57 3.02 11.06 12.22
N ILE A 58 3.57 10.27 13.15
CA ILE A 58 4.08 8.92 12.87
C ILE A 58 2.91 8.01 12.47
N GLN A 59 1.83 8.01 13.25
CA GLN A 59 0.63 7.21 12.96
C GLN A 59 0.06 7.50 11.57
N LEU A 60 -0.03 8.78 11.18
CA LEU A 60 -0.48 9.16 9.84
C LEU A 60 0.37 8.53 8.72
N CYS A 61 1.70 8.49 8.90
CA CYS A 61 2.60 7.87 7.92
C CYS A 61 2.41 6.35 7.88
N VAL A 62 2.24 5.71 9.03
CA VAL A 62 1.96 4.27 9.14
C VAL A 62 0.65 3.92 8.43
N THR A 63 -0.45 4.61 8.73
CA THR A 63 -1.75 4.37 8.08
C THR A 63 -1.71 4.62 6.57
N THR A 64 -0.93 5.61 6.13
CA THR A 64 -0.70 5.84 4.69
C THR A 64 0.01 4.66 4.04
N LEU A 65 1.06 4.14 4.68
CA LEU A 65 1.81 2.98 4.19
C LEU A 65 0.97 1.71 4.19
N GLU A 66 0.14 1.49 5.21
CA GLU A 66 -0.83 0.38 5.28
C GLU A 66 -1.80 0.45 4.09
N SER A 67 -2.41 1.62 3.83
CA SER A 67 -3.30 1.80 2.69
C SER A 67 -2.61 1.57 1.34
N ILE A 68 -1.36 1.99 1.19
CA ILE A 68 -0.56 1.73 -0.01
C ILE A 68 -0.29 0.23 -0.16
N ASN A 69 0.03 -0.46 0.93
CA ASN A 69 0.26 -1.90 0.94
C ASN A 69 -1.01 -2.68 0.56
N ASP A 70 -2.18 -2.29 1.09
CA ASP A 70 -3.46 -2.91 0.75
C ASP A 70 -3.78 -2.74 -0.75
N LYS A 71 -3.57 -1.54 -1.30
CA LYS A 71 -3.74 -1.27 -2.74
C LYS A 71 -2.81 -2.14 -3.58
N TRP A 72 -1.55 -2.28 -3.17
CA TRP A 72 -0.59 -3.13 -3.86
C TRP A 72 -0.99 -4.61 -3.81
N PHE A 73 -1.47 -5.07 -2.65
CA PHE A 73 -1.96 -6.43 -2.46
C PHE A 73 -3.16 -6.73 -3.37
N THR A 74 -4.18 -5.86 -3.36
CA THR A 74 -5.35 -5.99 -4.25
C THR A 74 -4.94 -5.97 -5.72
N TYR A 75 -4.06 -5.07 -6.13
CA TYR A 75 -3.58 -5.00 -7.51
C TYR A 75 -2.87 -6.29 -7.95
N THR A 76 -2.05 -6.86 -7.07
CA THR A 76 -1.35 -8.12 -7.34
C THR A 76 -2.33 -9.29 -7.50
N GLN A 77 -3.35 -9.38 -6.64
CA GLN A 77 -4.40 -10.39 -6.76
C GLN A 77 -5.21 -10.26 -8.05
N GLN A 78 -5.51 -9.03 -8.48
CA GLN A 78 -6.21 -8.78 -9.75
C GLN A 78 -5.39 -9.27 -10.94
N ILE A 79 -4.08 -8.98 -11.00
CA ILE A 79 -3.20 -9.47 -12.07
C ILE A 79 -3.23 -11.00 -12.17
N VAL A 80 -3.10 -11.69 -11.02
CA VAL A 80 -3.12 -13.15 -10.98
C VAL A 80 -4.45 -13.69 -11.51
N THR A 81 -5.56 -13.06 -11.11
CA THR A 81 -6.90 -13.45 -11.54
C THR A 81 -7.11 -13.23 -13.04
N MET A 82 -6.64 -12.10 -13.58
CA MET A 82 -6.74 -11.79 -15.00
C MET A 82 -5.93 -12.78 -15.84
N LYS A 83 -4.67 -13.06 -15.46
CA LYS A 83 -3.84 -14.04 -16.19
C LYS A 83 -4.48 -15.42 -16.25
N ARG A 84 -5.05 -15.90 -15.13
CA ARG A 84 -5.75 -17.19 -15.11
C ARG A 84 -6.95 -17.19 -16.07
N ARG A 85 -7.70 -16.09 -16.14
CA ARG A 85 -8.83 -15.96 -17.07
C ARG A 85 -8.36 -15.96 -18.53
N GLU A 86 -7.28 -15.24 -18.84
CA GLU A 86 -6.68 -15.23 -20.19
C GLU A 86 -6.23 -16.63 -20.61
N GLU A 87 -5.58 -17.39 -19.73
CA GLU A 87 -5.17 -18.79 -19.97
C GLU A 87 -6.38 -19.72 -20.20
N GLU A 88 -7.46 -19.55 -19.43
CA GLU A 88 -8.70 -20.32 -19.62
C GLU A 88 -9.37 -19.97 -20.96
N GLU A 89 -9.48 -18.69 -21.32
CA GLU A 89 -10.04 -18.25 -22.59
C GLU A 89 -9.23 -18.78 -23.79
N GLU A 90 -7.89 -18.77 -23.71
CA GLU A 90 -7.03 -19.33 -24.74
C GLU A 90 -7.23 -20.85 -24.88
N LYS A 91 -7.32 -21.58 -23.76
CA LYS A 91 -7.63 -23.01 -23.77
C LYS A 91 -8.99 -23.29 -24.44
N TYR A 92 -10.03 -22.53 -24.12
CA TYR A 92 -11.35 -22.70 -24.76
C TYR A 92 -11.30 -22.41 -26.26
N LYS A 93 -10.56 -21.39 -26.68
CA LYS A 93 -10.41 -21.03 -28.09
C LYS A 93 -9.78 -22.16 -28.91
N THR A 94 -8.73 -22.79 -28.39
CA THR A 94 -8.06 -23.93 -29.06
C THR A 94 -8.99 -25.14 -29.25
N VAL A 95 -9.92 -25.38 -28.34
CA VAL A 95 -10.92 -26.46 -28.47
C VAL A 95 -11.91 -26.15 -29.59
N THR A 96 -12.38 -24.91 -29.66
CA THR A 96 -13.39 -24.50 -30.67
C THR A 96 -12.83 -24.38 -32.08
N GLU A 97 -11.54 -24.04 -32.24
CA GLU A 97 -10.88 -23.94 -33.55
C GLU A 97 -10.80 -25.31 -34.24
N GLY A 98 -10.49 -26.38 -33.50
CA GLY A 98 -10.49 -27.75 -34.03
C GLY A 98 -11.85 -28.22 -34.53
N ASP A 99 -12.93 -27.87 -33.80
CA ASP A 99 -14.30 -28.21 -34.19
C ASP A 99 -14.77 -27.42 -35.43
N GLN A 100 -14.37 -26.14 -35.53
CA GLN A 100 -14.66 -25.31 -36.72
C GLN A 100 -13.92 -25.81 -37.96
N GLU A 101 -12.69 -26.27 -37.82
CA GLU A 101 -11.91 -26.84 -38.92
C GLU A 101 -12.52 -28.17 -39.41
N TYR A 102 -12.95 -29.02 -38.47
CA TYR A 102 -13.71 -30.24 -38.76
C TYR A 102 -15.01 -29.92 -39.50
N PHE A 103 -15.79 -28.96 -39.00
CA PHE A 103 -17.07 -28.58 -39.61
C PHE A 103 -16.89 -28.01 -41.03
N ASN A 104 -15.84 -27.22 -41.26
CA ASN A 104 -15.49 -26.67 -42.57
C ASN A 104 -15.05 -27.76 -43.54
N TYR A 105 -14.28 -28.75 -43.09
CA TYR A 105 -13.90 -29.91 -43.91
C TYR A 105 -15.13 -30.71 -44.35
N TYR A 106 -16.00 -31.08 -43.40
CA TYR A 106 -17.22 -31.83 -43.68
C TYR A 106 -18.19 -31.10 -44.61
N THR A 107 -18.36 -29.80 -44.45
CA THR A 107 -19.23 -29.00 -45.34
C THR A 107 -18.67 -28.79 -46.74
N LYS A 108 -17.33 -28.87 -46.91
CA LYS A 108 -16.66 -28.78 -48.21
C LYS A 108 -16.78 -30.10 -49.00
N GLU A 109 -16.63 -31.23 -48.32
CA GLU A 109 -16.80 -32.56 -48.92
C GLU A 109 -18.25 -32.84 -49.33
N ARG A 110 -19.24 -32.27 -48.62
CA ARG A 110 -20.67 -32.44 -48.96
C ARG A 110 -21.16 -31.60 -50.14
N LYS A 111 -20.32 -30.69 -50.66
CA LYS A 111 -20.63 -29.81 -51.80
C LYS A 111 -19.92 -30.20 -53.10
N ARG A 112 -19.13 -31.28 -53.09
CA ARG A 112 -18.57 -31.95 -54.28
C ARG A 112 -19.53 -33.01 -54.79
#